data_AF-A0A1Q6WAK9-F1
#
_entry.id   AF-A0A1Q6WAK9-F1
#
_cell.length_a   1.000
_cell.length_b   1.000
_cell.length_c   1.000
_cell.angle_alpha   90.00
_cell.angle_beta   90.00
_cell.angle_gamma   90.00
#
_symmetry.space_group_name_H-M   'P 1'
#
loop_
_entity.id
_entity.type
_entity.pdbx_description
1 polymer ?
#
loop_
_entity_poly.entity_id
_entity_poly.type
_entity_poly.pdbx_seq_one_letter_code
_entity_poly.pdbx_strand_id
1 'polypeptide(L)'
;MRKPQLQAREHFDLKGRVAVATGREGFNASLRWAQTGPRSQLTLEGPLGAGAVQVSAADHELEIVTSRGERLDNAAAHAELAARLGFDPPLPSLRYWILGVPDPERPALEELDEPQQHLLGLTQAGWHIDYPLYVAVGAEMLPARLTLKRDGVRVRLLVDDWQP
;
A
#
# COMPACT_ATOMS: atom_id res chain seq x y z
N MET A 1 7.92 18.18 -13.02
CA MET A 1 8.21 18.00 -11.58
C MET A 1 7.40 16.79 -11.11
N ARG A 2 8.03 15.61 -11.03
CA ARG A 2 7.36 14.31 -10.84
C ARG A 2 6.62 14.17 -9.50
N LYS A 3 7.27 14.53 -8.39
CA LYS A 3 6.73 14.31 -7.03
C LYS A 3 5.37 14.98 -6.80
N PRO A 4 5.17 16.30 -7.05
CA PRO A 4 3.86 16.94 -6.89
C PRO A 4 2.77 16.33 -7.78
N GLN A 5 3.12 15.90 -8.99
CA GLN A 5 2.16 15.27 -9.92
C GLN A 5 1.65 13.93 -9.38
N LEU A 6 2.54 13.10 -8.83
CA LEU A 6 2.16 11.83 -8.23
C LEU A 6 1.44 12.01 -6.89
N GLN A 7 1.82 13.00 -6.07
CA GLN A 7 1.08 13.32 -4.84
C GLN A 7 -0.35 13.82 -5.13
N ALA A 8 -0.54 14.54 -6.24
CA ALA A 8 -1.85 14.97 -6.70
C ALA A 8 -2.62 13.89 -7.50
N ARG A 9 -2.07 12.68 -7.65
CA ARG A 9 -2.72 11.63 -8.44
C ARG A 9 -3.93 11.07 -7.71
N GLU A 10 -5.10 11.37 -8.25
CA GLU A 10 -6.38 10.93 -7.70
C GLU A 10 -6.81 9.54 -8.16
N HIS A 11 -6.26 9.05 -9.28
CA HIS A 11 -6.68 7.79 -9.88
C HIS A 11 -5.47 6.92 -10.23
N PHE A 12 -5.52 5.68 -9.76
CA PHE A 12 -4.65 4.60 -10.21
C PHE A 12 -5.32 3.27 -9.88
N ASP A 13 -5.00 2.27 -10.68
CA ASP A 13 -5.40 0.89 -10.45
C ASP A 13 -4.16 0.01 -10.54
N LEU A 14 -4.07 -0.97 -9.65
CA LEU A 14 -2.99 -1.95 -9.68
C LEU A 14 -3.45 -3.34 -9.27
N LYS A 15 -2.74 -4.33 -9.82
CA LYS A 15 -2.79 -5.72 -9.38
C LYS A 15 -1.39 -6.14 -8.97
N GLY A 16 -1.32 -6.90 -7.88
CA GLY A 16 -0.05 -7.35 -7.36
C GLY A 16 -0.17 -8.42 -6.31
N ARG A 17 0.92 -8.63 -5.61
CA ARG A 17 1.05 -9.60 -4.53
C ARG A 17 1.66 -8.93 -3.32
N VAL A 18 1.12 -9.25 -2.16
CA VAL A 18 1.63 -8.80 -0.88
C VAL A 18 2.06 -10.00 -0.05
N ALA A 19 3.21 -9.89 0.59
CA ALA A 19 3.66 -10.79 1.62
C ALA A 19 3.95 -9.98 2.88
N VAL A 20 3.28 -10.33 3.97
CA VAL A 20 3.50 -9.73 5.28
C VAL A 20 4.18 -10.77 6.15
N ALA A 21 5.24 -10.35 6.83
CA ALA A 21 5.89 -11.13 7.86
C ALA A 21 5.92 -10.29 9.15
N THR A 22 5.39 -10.86 10.22
CA THR A 22 5.54 -10.35 11.58
C THR A 22 6.35 -11.37 12.38
N GLY A 23 6.88 -11.00 13.55
CA GLY A 23 7.77 -11.85 14.34
C GLY A 23 7.19 -13.22 14.78
N ARG A 24 5.92 -13.51 14.51
CA ARG A 24 5.26 -14.78 14.84
C ARG A 24 4.69 -15.51 13.63
N GLU A 25 4.16 -14.77 12.65
CA GLU A 25 3.40 -15.34 11.53
C GLU A 25 3.60 -14.50 10.26
N GLY A 26 3.43 -15.14 9.11
CA GLY A 26 3.43 -14.46 7.82
C GLY A 26 2.33 -14.98 6.92
N PHE A 27 1.74 -14.09 6.14
CA PHE A 27 0.75 -14.44 5.14
C PHE A 27 1.14 -13.86 3.78
N ASN A 28 0.64 -14.49 2.73
CA ASN A 28 0.69 -13.97 1.37
C ASN A 28 -0.73 -13.81 0.85
N ALA A 29 -0.92 -12.79 0.00
CA ALA A 29 -2.20 -12.54 -0.65
C ALA A 29 -1.97 -11.90 -2.02
N SER A 30 -2.90 -12.14 -2.93
CA SER A 30 -3.07 -11.29 -4.11
C SER A 30 -3.72 -9.99 -3.68
N LEU A 31 -3.29 -8.88 -4.27
CA LEU A 31 -3.78 -7.53 -4.02
C LEU A 31 -4.38 -6.98 -5.31
N ARG A 32 -5.58 -6.42 -5.22
CA ARG A 32 -6.10 -5.45 -6.18
C ARG A 32 -6.34 -4.14 -5.45
N TRP A 33 -5.91 -3.03 -6.01
CA TRP A 33 -6.13 -1.71 -5.41
C TRP A 33 -6.58 -0.74 -6.49
N ALA A 34 -7.78 -0.19 -6.29
CA ALA A 34 -8.32 0.94 -7.02
C ALA A 34 -8.31 2.21 -6.15
N GLN A 35 -7.73 3.29 -6.64
CA GLN A 35 -7.78 4.63 -6.03
C GLN A 35 -8.70 5.52 -6.87
N THR A 36 -9.62 6.23 -6.22
CA THR A 36 -10.51 7.21 -6.85
C THR A 36 -10.70 8.41 -5.92
N GLY A 37 -10.01 9.50 -6.22
CA GLY A 37 -9.95 10.68 -5.36
C GLY A 37 -9.44 10.30 -3.95
N PRO A 38 -10.19 10.61 -2.87
CA PRO A 38 -9.81 10.22 -1.50
C PRO A 38 -10.08 8.75 -1.19
N ARG A 39 -10.83 8.03 -2.03
CA ARG A 39 -11.25 6.65 -1.76
C ARG A 39 -10.23 5.63 -2.28
N SER A 40 -9.83 4.73 -1.40
CA SER A 40 -9.02 3.56 -1.67
C SER A 40 -9.87 2.30 -1.50
N GLN A 41 -9.94 1.45 -2.52
CA GLN A 41 -10.57 0.14 -2.45
C GLN A 41 -9.53 -0.95 -2.69
N LEU A 42 -9.23 -1.73 -1.65
CA LEU A 42 -8.27 -2.82 -1.68
C LEU A 42 -9.01 -4.15 -1.58
N THR A 43 -8.62 -5.12 -2.39
CA THR A 43 -9.06 -6.51 -2.24
C THR A 43 -7.84 -7.38 -1.99
N LEU A 44 -7.85 -8.09 -0.86
CA LEU A 44 -6.82 -9.05 -0.47
C LEU A 44 -7.38 -10.46 -0.57
N GLU A 45 -6.74 -11.32 -1.35
CA GLU A 45 -7.16 -12.71 -1.57
C GLU A 45 -6.05 -13.69 -1.19
N GLY A 46 -6.30 -14.53 -0.20
CA GLY A 46 -5.35 -15.53 0.25
C GLY A 46 -5.22 -16.72 -0.72
N PRO A 47 -4.11 -17.49 -0.64
CA PRO A 47 -3.92 -18.68 -1.46
C PRO A 47 -5.04 -19.70 -1.21
N LEU A 48 -5.38 -20.47 -2.24
CA LEU A 48 -6.38 -21.56 -2.18
C LEU A 48 -7.76 -21.13 -1.66
N GLY A 49 -8.13 -19.85 -1.79
CA GLY A 49 -9.41 -19.35 -1.29
C GLY A 49 -9.51 -19.29 0.23
N ALA A 50 -8.38 -19.22 0.95
CA ALA A 50 -8.32 -19.09 2.41
C ALA A 50 -9.12 -17.89 2.96
N GLY A 51 -9.51 -16.97 2.09
CA GLY A 51 -10.43 -15.88 2.35
C GLY A 51 -10.18 -14.72 1.40
N ALA A 52 -11.17 -13.86 1.30
CA ALA A 52 -11.05 -12.56 0.66
C ALA A 52 -11.48 -11.49 1.65
N VAL A 53 -10.80 -10.35 1.61
CA VAL A 53 -11.14 -9.16 2.39
C VAL A 53 -11.17 -7.99 1.43
N GLN A 54 -12.29 -7.29 1.40
CA GLN A 54 -12.37 -5.99 0.76
C GLN A 54 -12.23 -4.92 1.82
N VAL A 55 -11.28 -4.01 1.63
CA VAL A 55 -11.03 -2.85 2.50
C VAL A 55 -11.39 -1.62 1.69
N SER A 56 -12.23 -0.76 2.23
CA SER A 56 -12.56 0.53 1.63
C SER A 56 -12.18 1.61 2.63
N ALA A 57 -11.32 2.56 2.23
CA ALA A 57 -10.89 3.66 3.07
C ALA A 57 -11.11 4.97 2.35
N ALA A 58 -11.71 5.95 3.02
CA ALA A 58 -11.85 7.32 2.52
C ALA A 58 -11.82 8.27 3.70
N ASP A 59 -10.98 9.31 3.64
CA ASP A 59 -10.82 10.29 4.71
C ASP A 59 -10.52 9.65 6.08
N HIS A 60 -11.49 9.64 6.99
CA HIS A 60 -11.42 9.05 8.33
C HIS A 60 -12.28 7.78 8.48
N GLU A 61 -12.88 7.32 7.39
CA GLU A 61 -13.72 6.13 7.34
C GLU A 61 -12.93 4.92 6.82
N LEU A 62 -13.12 3.79 7.50
CA LEU A 62 -12.59 2.50 7.10
C LEU A 62 -13.71 1.46 7.17
N GLU A 63 -13.99 0.78 6.07
CA GLU A 63 -14.92 -0.34 6.02
C GLU A 63 -14.19 -1.61 5.58
N ILE A 64 -14.56 -2.75 6.17
CA ILE A 64 -14.12 -4.07 5.75
C ILE A 64 -15.32 -4.95 5.46
N VAL A 65 -15.27 -5.64 4.32
CA VAL A 65 -16.18 -6.73 3.99
C VAL A 65 -15.39 -8.03 3.92
N THR A 66 -15.70 -8.98 4.80
CA THR A 66 -15.06 -10.30 4.79
C THR A 66 -15.70 -11.22 3.76
N SER A 67 -15.05 -12.33 3.42
CA SER A 67 -15.60 -13.35 2.53
C SER A 67 -16.91 -14.00 3.03
N ARG A 68 -17.26 -13.82 4.30
CA ARG A 68 -18.53 -14.29 4.89
C ARG A 68 -19.66 -13.25 4.76
N GLY A 69 -19.39 -12.09 4.16
CA GLY A 69 -20.33 -10.98 4.04
C GLY A 69 -20.47 -10.12 5.29
N GLU A 70 -19.63 -10.35 6.31
CA GLU A 70 -19.58 -9.50 7.51
C GLU A 70 -19.00 -8.13 7.14
N ARG A 71 -19.69 -7.07 7.57
CA ARG A 71 -19.27 -5.69 7.39
C ARG A 71 -18.81 -5.13 8.73
N LEU A 72 -17.62 -4.55 8.75
CA LEU A 72 -17.00 -3.94 9.92
C LEU A 72 -16.57 -2.53 9.57
N ASP A 73 -16.82 -1.59 10.49
CA ASP A 73 -16.51 -0.17 10.25
C ASP A 73 -15.56 0.38 11.32
N ASN A 74 -14.73 1.33 10.90
CA ASN A 74 -13.82 2.14 11.71
C ASN A 74 -13.05 1.32 12.74
N ALA A 75 -13.34 1.47 14.04
CA ALA A 75 -12.62 0.77 15.10
C ALA A 75 -12.66 -0.76 14.94
N ALA A 76 -13.80 -1.32 14.52
CA ALA A 76 -13.91 -2.75 14.28
C ALA A 76 -13.12 -3.18 13.04
N ALA A 77 -13.12 -2.36 11.99
CA ALA A 77 -12.31 -2.61 10.80
C ALA A 77 -10.79 -2.55 11.09
N HIS A 78 -10.34 -1.53 11.84
CA HIS A 78 -8.95 -1.42 12.27
C HIS A 78 -8.52 -2.61 13.14
N ALA A 79 -9.37 -3.02 14.09
CA ALA A 79 -9.12 -4.19 14.92
C ALA A 79 -8.99 -5.47 14.09
N GLU A 80 -9.85 -5.64 13.07
CA GLU A 80 -9.81 -6.78 12.18
C GLU A 80 -8.55 -6.81 11.31
N LEU A 81 -8.12 -5.67 10.75
CA LEU A 81 -6.84 -5.59 10.03
C LEU A 81 -5.67 -5.91 10.95
N ALA A 82 -5.64 -5.33 12.14
CA ALA A 82 -4.58 -5.59 13.10
C ALA A 82 -4.52 -7.07 13.50
N ALA A 83 -5.67 -7.71 13.71
CA ALA A 83 -5.75 -9.13 14.03
C ALA A 83 -5.27 -10.03 12.88
N ARG A 84 -5.63 -9.70 11.62
CA ARG A 84 -5.25 -10.49 10.44
C ARG A 84 -3.81 -10.27 10.00
N LEU A 85 -3.35 -9.01 10.02
CA LEU A 85 -2.05 -8.60 9.50
C LEU A 85 -0.96 -8.64 10.57
N GLY A 86 -1.35 -8.65 11.85
CA GLY A 86 -0.46 -8.43 13.00
C GLY A 86 -0.05 -6.97 13.20
N PHE A 87 -0.61 -6.03 12.43
CA PHE A 87 -0.39 -4.59 12.57
C PHE A 87 -1.53 -3.80 11.92
N ASP A 88 -1.72 -2.56 12.36
CA ASP A 88 -2.66 -1.62 11.73
C ASP A 88 -1.96 -0.86 10.57
N PRO A 89 -2.39 -1.05 9.31
CA PRO A 89 -1.74 -0.45 8.16
C PRO A 89 -2.06 1.04 8.01
N PRO A 90 -1.07 1.90 7.74
CA PRO A 90 -1.31 3.34 7.55
C PRO A 90 -1.86 3.61 6.14
N LEU A 91 -3.11 3.22 5.88
CA LEU A 91 -3.75 3.36 4.57
C LEU A 91 -3.65 4.78 3.97
N PRO A 92 -3.79 5.88 4.75
CA PRO A 92 -3.64 7.24 4.22
C PRO A 92 -2.25 7.52 3.64
N SER A 93 -1.19 6.96 4.21
CA SER A 93 0.18 7.16 3.71
C SER A 93 0.54 6.13 2.61
N LEU A 94 0.00 4.91 2.69
CA LEU A 94 0.27 3.83 1.73
C LEU A 94 -0.10 4.23 0.30
N ARG A 95 -1.18 5.01 0.09
CA ARG A 95 -1.59 5.45 -1.27
C ARG A 95 -0.56 6.32 -1.97
N TYR A 96 0.32 6.99 -1.21
CA TYR A 96 1.42 7.79 -1.76
C TYR A 96 2.66 6.93 -1.93
N TRP A 97 2.97 6.11 -0.92
CA TRP A 97 4.14 5.24 -0.95
C TRP A 97 4.09 4.26 -2.12
N ILE A 98 2.91 3.74 -2.48
CA ILE A 98 2.77 2.83 -3.62
C ILE A 98 3.13 3.49 -4.97
N LEU A 99 3.02 4.81 -5.07
CA LEU A 99 3.40 5.60 -6.25
C LEU A 99 4.89 6.02 -6.23
N GLY A 100 5.60 5.74 -5.14
CA GLY A 100 7.00 6.15 -4.98
C GLY A 100 7.14 7.65 -4.71
N VAL A 101 6.26 8.18 -3.86
CA VAL A 101 6.34 9.54 -3.28
C VAL A 101 5.97 9.52 -1.79
N PRO A 102 6.49 10.45 -0.98
CA PRO A 102 6.07 10.57 0.41
C PRO A 102 4.64 11.11 0.53
N ASP A 103 3.98 10.77 1.63
CA ASP A 103 2.74 11.40 2.08
C ASP A 103 3.00 12.91 2.32
N PRO A 104 2.28 13.82 1.65
CA PRO A 104 2.49 15.26 1.78
C PRO A 104 2.12 15.82 3.16
N GLU A 105 1.27 15.13 3.92
CA GLU A 105 0.77 15.61 5.23
C GLU A 105 1.76 15.34 6.38
N ARG A 106 2.89 14.68 6.10
CA ARG A 106 3.84 14.23 7.12
C ARG A 106 5.29 14.48 6.69
N PRO A 107 6.21 14.75 7.64
CA PRO A 107 7.62 14.86 7.32
C PRO A 107 8.18 13.53 6.79
N ALA A 108 9.11 13.61 5.84
CA ALA A 108 9.76 12.47 5.22
C ALA A 108 11.27 12.69 5.13
N LEU A 109 12.03 11.60 5.24
CA LEU A 109 13.42 11.53 4.81
C LEU A 109 13.47 10.71 3.52
N GLU A 110 13.95 11.32 2.45
CA GLU A 110 13.95 10.77 1.09
C GLU A 110 15.38 10.48 0.65
N GLU A 111 15.61 9.28 0.12
CA GLU A 111 16.82 8.93 -0.61
C GLU A 111 16.45 8.81 -2.09
N LEU A 112 17.06 9.63 -2.94
CA LEU A 112 16.71 9.74 -4.35
C LEU A 112 17.82 9.24 -5.25
N ASP A 113 17.43 8.66 -6.39
CA ASP A 113 18.31 8.48 -7.54
C ASP A 113 18.38 9.82 -8.31
N GLU A 114 19.45 10.59 -8.10
CA GLU A 114 19.56 11.97 -8.59
C GLU A 114 19.27 12.17 -10.11
N PRO A 115 19.71 11.29 -11.02
CA PRO A 115 19.42 11.42 -12.45
C PRO A 115 17.94 11.27 -12.81
N GLN A 116 17.19 10.45 -12.06
CA GLN A 116 15.80 10.07 -12.40
C GLN A 116 14.76 10.65 -11.42
N GLN A 117 15.20 11.17 -10.28
CA GLN A 117 14.34 11.68 -9.20
C GLN A 117 13.32 10.63 -8.72
N HIS A 118 13.74 9.37 -8.70
CA HIS A 118 13.00 8.24 -8.13
C HIS A 118 13.45 8.01 -6.69
N LEU A 119 12.52 7.64 -5.80
CA LEU A 119 12.89 7.21 -4.47
C LEU A 119 13.65 5.88 -4.57
N LEU A 120 14.82 5.80 -3.94
CA LEU A 120 15.51 4.57 -3.59
C LEU A 120 15.07 4.11 -2.20
N GLY A 121 14.90 5.07 -1.29
CA GLY A 121 14.51 4.86 0.10
C GLY A 121 13.58 5.98 0.61
N LEU A 122 12.67 5.64 1.52
CA LEU A 122 11.81 6.59 2.22
C LEU A 122 11.69 6.19 3.68
N THR A 123 11.94 7.13 4.59
CA THR A 123 11.60 7.00 6.00
C THR A 123 10.52 7.99 6.38
N GLN A 124 9.34 7.51 6.78
CA GLN A 124 8.19 8.34 7.12
C GLN A 124 7.25 7.62 8.11
N ALA A 125 6.73 8.34 9.12
CA ALA A 125 5.81 7.80 10.11
C ALA A 125 6.28 6.48 10.80
N GLY A 126 7.60 6.37 11.04
CA GLY A 126 8.24 5.19 11.63
C GLY A 126 8.45 4.01 10.66
N TRP A 127 8.03 4.13 9.41
CA TRP A 127 8.28 3.14 8.36
C TRP A 127 9.55 3.46 7.60
N HIS A 128 10.31 2.42 7.27
CA HIS A 128 11.39 2.47 6.29
C HIS A 128 10.97 1.68 5.05
N ILE A 129 11.10 2.28 3.87
CA ILE A 129 10.54 1.77 2.61
C ILE A 129 11.64 1.77 1.55
N ASP A 130 11.96 0.59 1.06
CA ASP A 130 12.90 0.37 -0.04
C ASP A 130 12.15 0.28 -1.37
N TYR A 131 12.66 0.93 -2.43
CA TYR A 131 12.09 0.91 -3.78
C TYR A 131 13.04 0.26 -4.81
N PRO A 132 13.27 -1.05 -4.72
CA PRO A 132 14.31 -1.72 -5.50
C PRO A 132 13.97 -1.98 -6.97
N LEU A 133 12.78 -1.61 -7.47
CA LEU A 133 12.41 -1.77 -8.87
C LEU A 133 11.31 -0.80 -9.28
N TYR A 134 11.50 -0.14 -10.43
CA TYR A 134 10.50 0.67 -11.13
C TYR A 134 10.25 0.12 -12.54
N VAL A 135 9.06 0.37 -13.08
CA VAL A 135 8.67 0.02 -14.45
C VAL A 135 8.01 1.21 -15.14
N ALA A 136 8.10 1.26 -16.47
CA ALA A 136 7.44 2.27 -17.27
C ALA A 136 5.94 1.98 -17.37
N VAL A 137 5.11 2.98 -17.08
CA VAL A 137 3.65 2.96 -17.18
C VAL A 137 3.23 4.23 -17.92
N GLY A 138 3.02 4.11 -19.23
CA GLY A 138 2.88 5.27 -20.10
C GLY A 138 4.17 6.09 -20.13
N ALA A 139 4.09 7.37 -19.74
CA ALA A 139 5.23 8.28 -19.66
C ALA A 139 5.90 8.32 -18.26
N GLU A 140 5.35 7.60 -17.28
CA GLU A 140 5.80 7.63 -15.89
C GLU A 140 6.55 6.36 -15.50
N MET A 141 7.46 6.49 -14.53
CA MET A 141 8.09 5.35 -13.88
C MET A 141 7.45 5.14 -12.51
N LEU A 142 6.80 4.00 -12.32
CA LEU A 142 6.12 3.64 -11.07
C LEU A 142 6.81 2.46 -10.39
N PRO A 143 6.81 2.38 -9.05
CA PRO A 143 7.36 1.23 -8.35
C PRO A 143 6.69 -0.08 -8.79
N ALA A 144 7.50 -1.08 -9.10
CA ALA A 144 7.04 -2.45 -9.28
C ALA A 144 7.35 -3.33 -8.06
N ARG A 145 8.30 -2.93 -7.21
CA ARG A 145 8.62 -3.66 -5.98
C ARG A 145 8.88 -2.69 -4.84
N LEU A 146 8.25 -2.93 -3.71
CA LEU A 146 8.44 -2.16 -2.47
C LEU A 146 8.69 -3.12 -1.31
N THR A 147 9.52 -2.71 -0.36
CA THR A 147 9.65 -3.39 0.93
C THR A 147 9.53 -2.38 2.05
N LEU A 148 8.49 -2.52 2.88
CA LEU A 148 8.21 -1.66 4.02
C LEU A 148 8.58 -2.40 5.31
N LYS A 149 9.20 -1.71 6.26
CA LYS A 149 9.65 -2.26 7.54
C LYS A 149 9.31 -1.31 8.69
N ARG A 150 8.78 -1.84 9.79
CA ARG A 150 8.57 -1.13 11.07
C ARG A 150 8.44 -2.14 12.22
N ASP A 151 9.18 -1.98 13.30
CA ASP A 151 8.99 -2.74 14.57
C ASP A 151 8.77 -4.25 14.42
N GLY A 152 9.61 -4.91 13.60
CA GLY A 152 9.52 -6.36 13.35
C GLY A 152 8.45 -6.78 12.33
N VAL A 153 7.66 -5.84 11.81
CA VAL A 153 6.79 -6.01 10.63
C VAL A 153 7.60 -5.78 9.37
N ARG A 154 7.44 -6.67 8.38
CA ARG A 154 7.98 -6.53 7.04
C ARG A 154 6.89 -6.81 6.02
N VAL A 155 6.60 -5.83 5.18
CA VAL A 155 5.65 -5.95 4.07
C VAL A 155 6.43 -5.90 2.78
N ARG A 156 6.25 -6.90 1.91
CA ARG A 156 6.81 -6.92 0.56
C ARG A 156 5.67 -6.85 -0.42
N LEU A 157 5.72 -5.85 -1.29
CA LEU A 157 4.73 -5.66 -2.34
C LEU A 157 5.43 -5.82 -3.70
N LEU A 158 4.80 -6.60 -4.56
CA LEU A 158 5.18 -6.74 -5.96
C LEU A 158 3.96 -6.34 -6.80
N VAL A 159 4.09 -5.28 -7.58
CA VAL A 159 3.07 -4.87 -8.55
C VAL A 159 3.30 -5.65 -9.83
N ASP A 160 2.29 -6.41 -10.23
CA ASP A 160 2.32 -7.23 -11.44
C ASP A 160 1.80 -6.43 -12.65
N ASP A 161 0.81 -5.57 -12.42
CA ASP A 161 0.15 -4.77 -13.46
C ASP A 161 -0.29 -3.42 -12.89
N TRP A 162 0.12 -2.34 -13.56
CA TRP A 162 -0.40 -0.99 -13.33
C TRP A 162 -1.41 -0.69 -14.43
N GLN A 163 -2.63 -0.36 -14.05
CA GLN A 163 -3.69 0.00 -14.99
C GLN A 163 -3.78 1.54 -15.06
N PRO A 164 -3.60 2.12 -16.27
CA PRO A 164 -3.56 3.56 -16.48
C PRO A 164 -4.93 4.24 -16.35
#